data_AF-A0A979FLM9-F1
#
_entry.id   AF-A0A979FLM9-F1
#
_cell.length_a   1.000
_cell.length_b   1.000
_cell.length_c   1.000
_cell.angle_alpha   90.00
_cell.angle_beta   90.00
_cell.angle_gamma   90.00
#
_symmetry.space_group_name_H-M   'P 1'
#
loop_
_entity.id
_entity.type
_entity.pdbx_description
1 polymer ?
#
loop_
_entity_poly.entity_id
_entity_poly.type
_entity_poly.pdbx_seq_one_letter_code
_entity_poly.pdbx_strand_id
1 'polypeptide(L)'
;MYKATDGMAGLGSVTVQLPPEWAIRSCIPPSPTPGEEPPITTQDPQIIVDSPHAVFGDTPWTQQSGGCGQQGNFIQLGVNFLKSANVSESSGERAGRILLAEWAKFRWGVFSESGHQRDPLYPPWYSSHPPSWEPNVCSDVVSLAHTPACPPHLNARCPWPHSTVENATSSLLATPQLPKVAYFCTPATHNSEAPTKHNALCSGRSTWEVIRQSKDFRNMRWVILSTHTSDSMVLNIQRRWDFVRKSVRRAIVYDLPDNARAGVIVFNERSKEVSPLSTLESVSDLRERVGSSLPRNPSSVRASQACIACALRAAAELLRTGGESS
;
A
#
# COMPACT_ATOMS: atom_id res chain seq x y z
N MET A 1 -6.18 1.61 2.39
CA MET A 1 -5.21 0.60 1.92
C MET A 1 -5.15 0.55 0.40
N TYR A 2 -6.27 0.22 -0.27
CA TYR A 2 -6.33 0.14 -1.74
C TYR A 2 -5.74 1.36 -2.44
N LYS A 3 -6.25 2.56 -2.11
CA LYS A 3 -5.69 3.83 -2.64
C LYS A 3 -4.21 4.04 -2.31
N ALA A 4 -3.80 3.75 -1.07
CA ALA A 4 -2.43 3.95 -0.59
C ALA A 4 -1.38 3.03 -1.25
N THR A 5 -1.84 1.97 -1.91
CA THR A 5 -1.02 0.94 -2.53
C THR A 5 -1.28 0.86 -4.03
N ASP A 6 -1.78 1.94 -4.65
CA ASP A 6 -2.11 2.04 -6.08
C ASP A 6 -3.00 0.88 -6.58
N GLY A 7 -3.92 0.43 -5.73
CA GLY A 7 -4.85 -0.66 -6.02
C GLY A 7 -4.30 -2.07 -5.86
N MET A 8 -3.07 -2.23 -5.35
CA MET A 8 -2.43 -3.54 -5.22
C MET A 8 -2.91 -4.35 -4.01
N ALA A 9 -3.28 -3.69 -2.91
CA ALA A 9 -3.66 -4.38 -1.67
C ALA A 9 -4.95 -3.84 -1.04
N GLY A 10 -5.77 -4.75 -0.53
CA GLY A 10 -6.98 -4.45 0.24
C GLY A 10 -7.17 -5.45 1.38
N LEU A 11 -8.05 -5.11 2.32
CA LEU A 11 -8.47 -6.05 3.36
C LEU A 11 -9.52 -7.00 2.75
N GLY A 12 -9.29 -8.31 2.86
CA GLY A 12 -10.18 -9.34 2.32
C GLY A 12 -11.35 -9.63 3.26
N SER A 13 -11.05 -10.19 4.43
CA SER A 13 -12.02 -10.46 5.50
C SER A 13 -11.50 -9.94 6.84
N VAL A 14 -12.44 -9.65 7.75
CA VAL A 14 -12.14 -9.24 9.13
C VAL A 14 -12.98 -10.11 10.05
N THR A 15 -12.34 -10.73 11.02
CA THR A 15 -13.01 -11.53 12.05
C THR A 15 -12.92 -10.78 13.38
N VAL A 16 -14.06 -10.57 14.03
CA VAL A 16 -14.12 -9.94 15.35
C VAL A 16 -14.34 -11.02 16.38
N GLN A 17 -13.39 -11.14 17.31
CA GLN A 17 -13.52 -12.02 18.46
C GLN A 17 -14.07 -11.21 19.64
N LEU A 18 -15.10 -11.75 20.29
CA LEU A 18 -15.70 -11.16 21.48
C LEU A 18 -15.43 -12.08 22.68
N PRO A 19 -15.24 -11.53 23.89
CA PRO A 19 -15.09 -12.36 25.08
C PRO A 19 -16.33 -13.25 25.31
N PRO A 20 -16.15 -14.53 25.68
CA PRO A 20 -17.26 -15.48 25.84
C PRO A 20 -18.24 -15.08 26.94
N GLU A 21 -17.81 -14.28 27.92
CA GLU A 21 -18.64 -13.78 29.01
C GLU A 21 -19.58 -12.64 28.61
N TRP A 22 -19.45 -12.07 27.41
CA TRP A 22 -20.34 -10.99 26.95
C TRP A 22 -21.72 -11.56 26.59
N ALA A 23 -22.79 -10.93 27.08
CA ALA A 23 -24.16 -11.28 26.71
C ALA A 23 -24.47 -10.76 25.30
N ILE A 24 -24.14 -11.53 24.27
CA ILE A 24 -24.09 -11.07 22.87
C ILE A 24 -25.47 -10.96 22.18
N ARG A 25 -26.58 -11.27 22.88
CA ARG A 25 -27.92 -11.37 22.29
C ARG A 25 -28.47 -10.05 21.71
N SER A 26 -27.95 -8.90 22.14
CA SER A 26 -28.38 -7.57 21.68
C SER A 26 -27.52 -6.98 20.56
N CYS A 27 -26.36 -7.57 20.26
CA CYS A 27 -25.38 -6.99 19.32
C CYS A 27 -25.09 -7.86 18.08
N ILE A 28 -25.46 -9.15 18.10
CA ILE A 28 -25.38 -10.02 16.93
C ILE A 28 -26.70 -9.91 16.14
N PRO A 29 -26.69 -9.50 14.86
CA PRO A 29 -27.84 -9.73 13.99
C PRO A 29 -28.10 -11.24 13.91
N PRO A 30 -29.36 -11.71 13.95
CA PRO A 30 -29.65 -13.14 13.97
C PRO A 30 -28.91 -13.85 12.84
N SER A 31 -28.07 -14.85 13.18
CA SER A 31 -27.34 -15.64 12.19
C SER A 31 -28.32 -16.17 11.14
N PRO A 32 -28.06 -16.00 9.83
CA PRO A 32 -28.94 -16.53 8.79
C PRO A 32 -28.96 -18.06 8.73
N THR A 33 -28.08 -18.75 9.46
CA THR A 33 -27.94 -20.21 9.45
C THR A 33 -27.91 -20.78 10.88
N PRO A 34 -28.93 -21.57 11.29
CA PRO A 34 -28.84 -22.40 12.48
C PRO A 34 -27.81 -23.51 12.27
N GLY A 35 -26.73 -23.54 13.06
CA GLY A 35 -25.80 -24.68 13.13
C GLY A 35 -24.33 -24.42 12.78
N GLU A 36 -23.94 -23.22 12.35
CA GLU A 36 -22.52 -22.84 12.25
C GLU A 36 -22.06 -22.18 13.55
N GLU A 37 -21.33 -22.93 14.39
CA GLU A 37 -20.55 -22.32 15.46
C GLU A 37 -19.47 -21.42 14.85
N PRO A 38 -19.25 -20.20 15.39
CA PRO A 38 -18.19 -19.34 14.90
C PRO A 38 -16.85 -20.08 15.05
N PRO A 39 -15.98 -20.06 14.01
CA PRO A 39 -14.73 -20.79 14.05
C PRO A 39 -13.89 -20.31 15.24
N ILE A 40 -13.62 -21.22 16.18
CA ILE A 40 -12.69 -20.98 17.28
C ILE A 40 -11.33 -20.73 16.64
N THR A 41 -10.92 -19.47 16.63
CA THR A 41 -9.66 -19.07 16.03
C THR A 41 -8.60 -19.15 17.11
N THR A 42 -7.67 -20.09 16.99
CA THR A 42 -6.52 -20.25 17.91
C THR A 42 -5.39 -19.25 17.65
N GLN A 43 -5.60 -18.28 16.75
CA GLN A 43 -4.61 -17.27 16.41
C GLN A 43 -4.74 -16.07 17.35
N ASP A 44 -3.60 -15.58 17.81
CA ASP A 44 -3.53 -14.35 18.57
C ASP A 44 -4.13 -13.18 17.77
N PRO A 45 -4.91 -12.30 18.42
CA PRO A 45 -5.53 -11.17 17.75
C PRO A 45 -4.47 -10.19 17.25
N GLN A 46 -4.61 -9.73 16.00
CA GLN A 46 -3.69 -8.73 15.43
C GLN A 46 -4.00 -7.31 15.92
N ILE A 47 -5.26 -7.05 16.27
CA ILE A 47 -5.74 -5.77 16.80
C ILE A 47 -6.48 -6.06 18.10
N ILE A 48 -6.04 -5.40 19.18
CA ILE A 48 -6.57 -5.55 20.53
C ILE A 48 -7.24 -4.22 20.91
N VAL A 49 -8.48 -4.31 21.38
CA VAL A 49 -9.20 -3.17 21.93
C VAL A 49 -9.19 -3.30 23.44
N ASP A 50 -8.53 -2.36 24.11
CA ASP A 50 -8.31 -2.42 25.56
C ASP A 50 -8.39 -1.01 26.18
N SER A 51 -8.11 -0.92 27.47
CA SER A 51 -7.97 0.32 28.22
C SER A 51 -6.91 1.24 27.61
N PRO A 52 -7.06 2.57 27.75
CA PRO A 52 -6.09 3.53 27.22
C PRO A 52 -4.67 3.26 27.70
N HIS A 53 -3.71 3.28 26.77
CA HIS A 53 -2.29 3.10 27.10
C HIS A 53 -1.76 4.31 27.88
N ALA A 54 -0.88 4.09 28.86
CA ALA A 54 -0.35 5.17 29.71
C ALA A 54 0.33 6.31 28.92
N VAL A 55 0.92 6.00 27.76
CA VAL A 55 1.61 6.98 26.89
C VAL A 55 0.77 7.38 25.67
N PHE A 56 0.04 6.44 25.05
CA PHE A 56 -0.64 6.68 23.76
C PHE A 56 -2.14 6.99 23.93
N GLY A 57 -2.67 6.84 25.15
CA GLY A 57 -4.09 6.98 25.45
C GLY A 57 -4.92 6.01 24.62
N ASP A 58 -6.01 6.51 24.04
CA ASP A 58 -6.87 5.74 23.14
C ASP A 58 -6.31 5.57 21.72
N THR A 59 -5.23 6.28 21.35
CA THR A 59 -4.69 6.27 19.99
C THR A 59 -4.12 4.90 19.64
N PRO A 60 -4.39 4.35 18.44
CA PRO A 60 -3.78 3.10 17.99
C PRO A 60 -2.26 3.18 18.00
N TRP A 61 -1.62 2.11 18.46
CA TRP A 61 -0.17 1.96 18.42
C TRP A 61 0.22 0.50 18.15
N THR A 62 1.37 0.32 17.52
CA THR A 62 1.89 -1.01 17.16
C THR A 62 3.07 -1.38 18.03
N GLN A 63 3.03 -2.58 18.63
CA GLN A 63 4.20 -3.19 19.25
C GLN A 63 5.09 -3.79 18.16
N GLN A 64 6.31 -3.28 18.01
CA GLN A 64 7.27 -3.72 16.99
C GLN A 64 8.56 -4.19 17.64
N SER A 65 8.66 -5.49 17.96
CA SER A 65 9.88 -6.07 18.53
C SER A 65 10.91 -6.48 17.47
N GLY A 66 10.49 -6.59 16.20
CA GLY A 66 11.36 -6.91 15.06
C GLY A 66 12.00 -5.69 14.41
N GLY A 67 12.95 -5.93 13.50
CA GLY A 67 13.61 -4.91 12.69
C GLY A 67 12.82 -4.51 11.43
N CYS A 68 13.45 -3.71 10.57
CA CYS A 68 12.83 -3.29 9.31
C CYS A 68 12.38 -4.47 8.44
N GLY A 69 11.17 -4.37 7.88
CA GLY A 69 10.59 -5.43 7.04
C GLY A 69 10.02 -6.61 7.81
N GLN A 70 10.13 -6.63 9.15
CA GLN A 70 9.60 -7.71 9.99
C GLN A 70 8.24 -7.33 10.58
N GLN A 71 7.33 -8.32 10.64
CA GLN A 71 5.99 -8.11 11.18
C GLN A 71 6.06 -7.72 12.67
N GLY A 72 5.27 -6.74 13.08
CA GLY A 72 5.04 -6.40 14.49
C GLY A 72 4.24 -7.48 15.22
N ASN A 73 4.12 -7.32 16.54
CA ASN A 73 3.46 -8.28 17.42
C ASN A 73 1.94 -8.12 17.41
N PHE A 74 1.44 -6.91 17.67
CA PHE A 74 0.02 -6.56 17.68
C PHE A 74 -0.16 -5.04 17.58
N ILE A 75 -1.38 -4.62 17.28
CA ILE A 75 -1.85 -3.24 17.39
C ILE A 75 -2.79 -3.17 18.59
N GLN A 76 -2.63 -2.18 19.46
CA GLN A 76 -3.58 -1.90 20.53
C GLN A 76 -4.20 -0.52 20.34
N LEU A 77 -5.49 -0.41 20.60
CA LEU A 77 -6.21 0.86 20.57
C LEU A 77 -7.29 0.91 21.65
N GLY A 78 -7.65 2.13 22.05
CA GLY A 78 -8.70 2.35 23.04
C GLY A 78 -10.10 2.44 22.43
N VAL A 79 -11.12 2.09 23.20
CA VAL A 79 -12.52 2.12 22.74
C VAL A 79 -12.95 3.51 22.28
N ASN A 80 -12.40 4.58 22.86
CA ASN A 80 -12.83 5.94 22.49
C ASN A 80 -12.32 6.35 21.10
N PHE A 81 -11.23 5.74 20.61
CA PHE A 81 -10.81 5.93 19.22
C PHE A 81 -11.89 5.46 18.24
N LEU A 82 -12.44 4.26 18.45
CA LEU A 82 -13.53 3.72 17.62
C LEU A 82 -14.81 4.57 17.74
N LYS A 83 -15.15 5.03 18.95
CA LYS A 83 -16.29 5.94 19.15
C LYS A 83 -16.10 7.26 18.40
N SER A 84 -14.90 7.83 18.45
CA SER A 84 -14.58 9.08 17.74
C SER A 84 -14.66 8.92 16.23
N ALA A 85 -14.30 7.75 15.70
CA ALA A 85 -14.39 7.44 14.28
C ALA A 85 -15.85 7.41 13.77
N ASN A 86 -16.82 7.08 14.63
CA ASN A 86 -18.23 6.96 14.28
C ASN A 86 -19.02 8.29 14.31
N VAL A 87 -18.36 9.42 14.61
CA VAL A 87 -19.04 10.72 14.76
C VAL A 87 -19.41 11.35 13.41
N SER A 88 -18.56 11.19 12.40
CA SER A 88 -18.76 11.72 11.05
C SER A 88 -17.92 10.94 10.05
N GLU A 89 -18.24 11.04 8.76
CA GLU A 89 -17.44 10.46 7.68
C GLU A 89 -15.99 10.95 7.73
N SER A 90 -15.77 12.25 7.92
CA SER A 90 -14.42 12.84 8.06
C SER A 90 -13.64 12.30 9.26
N SER A 91 -14.32 11.98 10.37
CA SER A 91 -13.70 11.36 11.54
C SER A 91 -13.35 9.90 11.27
N GLY A 92 -14.22 9.17 10.57
CA GLY A 92 -13.99 7.81 10.10
C GLY A 92 -12.80 7.71 9.14
N GLU A 93 -12.71 8.62 8.17
CA GLU A 93 -11.56 8.69 7.25
C GLU A 93 -10.25 8.97 7.97
N ARG A 94 -10.26 9.91 8.93
CA ARG A 94 -9.09 10.21 9.78
C ARG A 94 -8.67 8.99 10.58
N ALA A 95 -9.61 8.32 11.24
CA ALA A 95 -9.34 7.09 11.98
C ALA A 95 -8.81 5.99 11.05
N GLY A 96 -9.36 5.86 9.85
CA GLY A 96 -8.91 4.93 8.82
C GLY A 96 -7.45 5.16 8.41
N ARG A 97 -7.02 6.42 8.25
CA ARG A 97 -5.61 6.76 7.95
C ARG A 97 -4.67 6.42 9.10
N ILE A 98 -5.06 6.76 10.34
CA ILE A 98 -4.27 6.47 11.54
C ILE A 98 -4.13 4.95 11.72
N LEU A 99 -5.22 4.21 11.64
CA LEU A 99 -5.20 2.76 11.77
C LEU A 99 -4.44 2.09 10.61
N LEU A 100 -4.51 2.63 9.40
CA LEU A 100 -3.72 2.14 8.27
C LEU A 100 -2.22 2.35 8.47
N ALA A 101 -1.81 3.47 9.08
CA ALA A 101 -0.41 3.71 9.40
C ALA A 101 0.11 2.68 10.41
N GLU A 102 -0.66 2.37 11.46
CA GLU A 102 -0.33 1.31 12.42
C GLU A 102 -0.38 -0.08 11.78
N TRP A 103 -1.35 -0.35 10.91
CA TRP A 103 -1.39 -1.59 10.14
C TRP A 103 -0.16 -1.78 9.27
N ALA A 104 0.33 -0.72 8.63
CA ALA A 104 1.57 -0.78 7.85
C ALA A 104 2.78 -1.12 8.72
N LYS A 105 2.90 -0.48 9.89
CA LYS A 105 3.95 -0.79 10.90
C LYS A 105 3.88 -2.24 11.33
N PHE A 106 2.68 -2.75 11.62
CA PHE A 106 2.44 -4.13 12.00
C PHE A 106 2.76 -5.10 10.86
N ARG A 107 2.15 -4.95 9.68
CA ARG A 107 2.22 -5.97 8.63
C ARG A 107 3.56 -5.98 7.89
N TRP A 108 4.15 -4.81 7.68
CA TRP A 108 5.31 -4.64 6.79
C TRP A 108 6.59 -4.19 7.52
N GLY A 109 6.54 -3.96 8.85
CA GLY A 109 7.74 -3.61 9.61
C GLY A 109 8.34 -2.28 9.22
N VAL A 110 7.50 -1.29 8.89
CA VAL A 110 7.90 0.10 8.64
C VAL A 110 7.75 0.95 9.91
N PHE A 111 8.27 2.17 9.92
CA PHE A 111 8.32 3.00 11.14
C PHE A 111 7.96 4.46 10.82
N SER A 112 7.84 5.29 11.85
CA SER A 112 7.53 6.72 11.70
C SER A 112 8.55 7.42 10.80
N GLU A 113 8.05 8.20 9.84
CA GLU A 113 8.83 9.05 8.93
C GLU A 113 8.74 10.53 9.33
N SER A 114 8.34 10.81 10.58
CA SER A 114 8.34 12.15 11.16
C SER A 114 9.08 12.17 12.49
N GLY A 115 9.72 13.31 12.76
CA GLY A 115 10.24 13.65 14.08
C GLY A 115 9.13 14.14 15.01
N HIS A 116 9.39 14.08 16.31
CA HIS A 116 8.44 14.39 17.36
C HIS A 116 8.96 15.47 18.29
N GLN A 117 8.07 16.37 18.72
CA GLN A 117 8.45 17.39 19.69
C GLN A 117 8.84 16.74 21.03
N ARG A 118 9.91 17.24 21.63
CA ARG A 118 10.57 16.74 22.85
C ARG A 118 11.23 15.37 22.68
N ASP A 119 11.40 14.89 21.46
CA ASP A 119 12.22 13.71 21.16
C ASP A 119 13.63 14.17 20.74
N PRO A 120 14.68 13.93 21.55
CA PRO A 120 16.04 14.31 21.20
C PRO A 120 16.65 13.40 20.13
N LEU A 121 16.13 12.18 19.96
CA LEU A 121 16.65 11.21 18.99
C LEU A 121 16.05 11.44 17.60
N TYR A 122 14.76 11.76 17.56
CA TYR A 122 14.02 12.08 16.33
C TYR A 122 13.37 13.47 16.44
N PRO A 123 14.15 14.56 16.44
CA PRO A 123 13.63 15.91 16.63
C PRO A 123 12.77 16.35 15.45
N PRO A 124 11.85 17.32 15.62
CA PRO A 124 10.98 17.81 14.55
C PRO A 124 11.74 18.59 13.48
N TRP A 125 12.95 19.07 13.79
CA TRP A 125 13.83 19.79 12.88
C TRP A 125 15.25 19.24 12.98
N TYR A 126 15.96 19.20 11.85
CA TYR A 126 17.37 18.80 11.79
C TYR A 126 18.13 19.70 10.82
N SER A 127 19.46 19.64 10.89
CA SER A 127 20.35 20.39 10.01
C SER A 127 21.44 19.46 9.51
N SER A 128 21.42 19.13 8.22
CA SER A 128 22.55 18.43 7.58
C SER A 128 23.73 19.40 7.37
N HIS A 129 23.45 20.66 7.03
CA HIS A 129 24.44 21.70 6.78
C HIS A 129 24.05 23.00 7.49
N PRO A 130 24.58 23.26 8.71
CA PRO A 130 24.36 24.51 9.41
C PRO A 130 24.78 25.71 8.54
N PRO A 131 24.01 26.82 8.49
CA PRO A 131 22.87 27.16 9.34
C PRO A 131 21.49 26.76 8.78
N SER A 132 21.41 25.98 7.71
CA SER A 132 20.14 25.58 7.08
C SER A 132 19.45 24.50 7.91
N TRP A 133 18.15 24.66 8.14
CA TRP A 133 17.33 23.71 8.89
C TRP A 133 16.22 23.17 8.00
N GLU A 134 15.94 21.89 8.20
CA GLU A 134 14.94 21.14 7.45
C GLU A 134 13.95 20.49 8.42
N PRO A 135 12.67 20.43 8.06
CA PRO A 135 11.70 19.70 8.85
C PRO A 135 11.97 18.20 8.74
N ASN A 136 11.97 17.50 9.88
CA ASN A 136 12.16 16.06 9.94
C ASN A 136 10.85 15.34 9.60
N VAL A 137 10.49 15.29 8.32
CA VAL A 137 9.22 14.73 7.84
C VAL A 137 9.35 14.26 6.39
N CYS A 138 8.92 13.04 6.06
CA CYS A 138 8.71 12.69 4.66
C CYS A 138 7.38 13.27 4.16
N SER A 139 7.44 13.99 3.04
CA SER A 139 6.31 14.63 2.37
C SER A 139 6.55 14.76 0.86
N ASP A 140 5.48 14.77 0.08
CA ASP A 140 5.47 15.11 -1.36
C ASP A 140 5.50 16.62 -1.60
N VAL A 141 5.30 17.41 -0.55
CA VAL A 141 5.49 18.87 -0.60
C VAL A 141 6.95 19.18 -0.29
N VAL A 142 7.64 19.76 -1.26
CA VAL A 142 9.00 20.27 -1.08
C VAL A 142 8.94 21.39 -0.04
N SER A 143 9.48 21.12 1.14
CA SER A 143 9.77 22.18 2.08
C SER A 143 10.91 23.01 1.52
N LEU A 144 10.59 24.21 1.04
CA LEU A 144 11.60 25.27 0.94
C LEU A 144 12.29 25.37 2.30
N ALA A 145 13.62 25.54 2.34
CA ALA A 145 14.35 25.66 3.59
C ALA A 145 13.70 26.74 4.47
N HIS A 146 13.10 26.34 5.58
CA HIS A 146 12.52 27.25 6.56
C HIS A 146 13.52 27.38 7.69
N THR A 147 13.89 28.61 8.05
CA THR A 147 14.49 28.84 9.36
C THR A 147 13.40 28.57 10.40
N PRO A 148 13.57 27.59 11.31
CA PRO A 148 12.61 27.38 12.38
C PRO A 148 12.47 28.69 13.16
N ALA A 149 11.26 29.03 13.60
CA ALA A 149 11.00 30.20 14.46
C ALA A 149 11.60 30.07 15.88
N CYS A 150 12.58 29.19 16.04
CA CYS A 150 13.08 28.65 17.29
C CYS A 150 14.60 28.50 17.19
N PRO A 151 15.35 28.71 18.29
CA PRO A 151 16.81 28.72 18.23
C PRO A 151 17.38 27.37 17.76
N PRO A 152 18.45 27.36 16.94
CA PRO A 152 19.10 26.16 16.41
C PRO A 152 19.45 25.10 17.46
N HIS A 153 19.82 25.53 18.67
CA HIS A 153 20.20 24.66 19.79
C HIS A 153 19.01 24.01 20.52
N LEU A 154 17.77 24.34 20.15
CA LEU A 154 16.54 23.83 20.75
C LEU A 154 15.69 23.01 19.78
N ASN A 155 16.29 22.44 18.72
CA ASN A 155 15.60 21.69 17.66
C ASN A 155 14.52 20.70 18.16
N ALA A 156 14.79 19.91 19.20
CA ALA A 156 13.85 18.97 19.80
C ALA A 156 12.63 19.67 20.46
N ARG A 157 12.81 20.88 20.99
CA ARG A 157 11.73 21.65 21.65
C ARG A 157 10.96 22.53 20.67
N CYS A 158 11.48 22.75 19.47
CA CYS A 158 10.83 23.57 18.47
C CYS A 158 9.47 22.97 18.07
N PRO A 159 8.46 23.81 17.75
CA PRO A 159 7.16 23.33 17.32
C PRO A 159 7.25 22.45 16.07
N TRP A 160 6.35 21.48 15.96
CA TRP A 160 6.25 20.62 14.79
C TRP A 160 5.83 21.43 13.54
N PRO A 161 6.41 21.19 12.36
CA PRO A 161 6.28 22.05 11.17
C PRO A 161 4.93 21.93 10.42
N HIS A 162 3.81 22.21 11.09
CA HIS A 162 2.45 22.02 10.55
C HIS A 162 2.20 22.73 9.21
N SER A 163 2.59 23.99 9.07
CA SER A 163 2.35 24.79 7.86
C SER A 163 3.07 24.25 6.63
N THR A 164 4.19 23.54 6.81
CA THR A 164 5.02 23.05 5.71
C THR A 164 4.42 21.85 4.99
N VAL A 165 3.49 21.13 5.64
CA VAL A 165 2.90 19.88 5.13
C VAL A 165 1.37 19.94 5.02
N GLU A 166 0.75 21.10 5.20
CA GLU A 166 -0.71 21.24 5.21
C GLU A 166 -1.38 20.68 3.94
N ASN A 167 -0.68 20.79 2.81
CA ASN A 167 -1.13 20.31 1.51
C ASN A 167 -0.55 18.95 1.09
N ALA A 168 0.15 18.26 1.98
CA ALA A 168 0.79 16.99 1.69
C ALA A 168 -0.23 15.86 1.42
N THR A 169 0.09 15.02 0.44
CA THR A 169 -0.67 13.79 0.13
C THR A 169 0.08 12.53 0.57
N SER A 170 1.35 12.66 0.94
CA SER A 170 2.19 11.65 1.58
C SER A 170 2.99 12.32 2.71
N SER A 171 3.49 11.61 3.73
CA SER A 171 3.40 10.16 3.95
C SER A 171 2.39 9.79 5.04
N LEU A 172 1.69 8.68 4.86
CA LEU A 172 0.86 8.04 5.90
C LEU A 172 1.65 7.70 7.18
N LEU A 173 2.96 7.48 7.09
CA LEU A 173 3.82 7.19 8.25
C LEU A 173 4.39 8.46 8.90
N ALA A 174 4.07 9.63 8.36
CA ALA A 174 4.48 10.93 8.88
C ALA A 174 3.30 11.71 9.47
N THR A 175 2.21 11.86 8.71
CA THR A 175 1.08 12.74 9.05
C THR A 175 -0.31 12.15 8.72
N PRO A 176 -0.64 10.95 9.22
CA PRO A 176 -1.94 10.32 8.94
C PRO A 176 -3.16 11.15 9.39
N GLN A 177 -2.98 12.10 10.30
CA GLN A 177 -4.00 13.03 10.78
C GLN A 177 -4.49 14.01 9.71
N LEU A 178 -3.69 14.30 8.68
CA LEU A 178 -4.04 15.31 7.67
C LEU A 178 -5.06 14.76 6.65
N PRO A 179 -6.01 15.58 6.19
CA PRO A 179 -7.13 15.11 5.37
C PRO A 179 -6.72 14.64 3.96
N LYS A 180 -5.67 15.24 3.38
CA LYS A 180 -5.21 14.95 2.01
C LYS A 180 -4.26 13.76 1.93
N VAL A 181 -3.71 13.30 3.05
CA VAL A 181 -2.72 12.23 3.09
C VAL A 181 -3.38 10.90 2.74
N ALA A 182 -2.90 10.26 1.69
CA ALA A 182 -3.43 9.00 1.19
C ALA A 182 -2.34 7.99 0.80
N TYR A 183 -1.08 8.41 0.66
CA TYR A 183 0.00 7.60 0.10
C TYR A 183 1.18 7.44 1.07
N PHE A 184 2.00 6.43 0.79
CA PHE A 184 3.27 6.21 1.46
C PHE A 184 4.39 7.03 0.81
N CYS A 185 5.43 7.35 1.58
CA CYS A 185 6.65 7.95 1.06
C CYS A 185 7.32 7.01 0.05
N THR A 186 7.67 7.55 -1.12
CA THR A 186 8.31 6.83 -2.23
C THR A 186 9.78 7.26 -2.37
N PRO A 187 10.62 6.54 -3.14
CA PRO A 187 11.99 6.97 -3.40
C PRO A 187 12.12 8.39 -3.97
N ALA A 188 11.08 8.88 -4.65
CA ALA A 188 11.07 10.23 -5.23
C ALA A 188 10.81 11.33 -4.20
N THR A 189 10.12 11.03 -3.10
CA THR A 189 9.75 12.00 -2.05
C THR A 189 10.54 11.79 -0.76
N HIS A 190 11.33 10.72 -0.68
CA HIS A 190 12.03 10.31 0.52
C HIS A 190 13.39 10.99 0.63
N ASN A 191 13.69 11.53 1.81
CA ASN A 191 15.04 11.95 2.18
C ASN A 191 15.69 10.87 3.05
N SER A 192 16.69 10.17 2.51
CA SER A 192 17.41 9.09 3.20
C SER A 192 18.34 9.58 4.32
N GLU A 193 18.68 10.86 4.34
CA GLU A 193 19.56 11.47 5.35
C GLU A 193 18.79 12.02 6.56
N ALA A 194 17.47 12.17 6.45
CA ALA A 194 16.66 12.70 7.55
C ALA A 194 16.72 11.78 8.78
N PRO A 195 16.88 12.32 10.00
CA PRO A 195 16.99 11.54 11.24
C PRO A 195 15.61 11.06 11.71
N THR A 196 14.96 10.20 10.92
CA THR A 196 13.69 9.56 11.29
C THR A 196 13.93 8.16 11.86
N LYS A 197 12.98 7.66 12.66
CA LYS A 197 13.00 6.27 13.14
C LYS A 197 13.02 5.28 11.98
N HIS A 198 12.31 5.58 10.90
CA HIS A 198 12.35 4.75 9.69
C HIS A 198 13.74 4.66 9.09
N ASN A 199 14.41 5.78 8.83
CA ASN A 199 15.74 5.77 8.23
C ASN A 199 16.76 5.03 9.09
N ALA A 200 16.73 5.27 10.40
CA ALA A 200 17.61 4.61 11.36
C ALA A 200 17.47 3.07 11.35
N LEU A 201 16.26 2.55 11.20
CA LEU A 201 16.00 1.11 11.25
C LEU A 201 15.98 0.43 9.88
N CYS A 202 15.65 1.16 8.81
CA CYS A 202 15.49 0.66 7.45
C CYS A 202 16.63 1.05 6.50
N SER A 203 17.78 1.50 7.04
CA SER A 203 18.97 1.86 6.26
C SER A 203 18.69 2.94 5.20
N GLY A 204 17.89 3.95 5.55
CA GLY A 204 17.54 5.08 4.67
C GLY A 204 16.69 4.73 3.44
N ARG A 205 16.08 3.54 3.40
CA ARG A 205 15.12 3.15 2.36
C ARG A 205 13.76 3.80 2.64
N SER A 206 13.03 4.13 1.58
CA SER A 206 11.68 4.67 1.73
C SER A 206 10.68 3.61 2.22
N THR A 207 9.63 4.07 2.90
CA THR A 207 8.54 3.19 3.37
C THR A 207 7.99 2.34 2.24
N TRP A 208 7.77 2.93 1.06
CA TRP A 208 7.23 2.18 -0.08
C TRP A 208 8.18 1.11 -0.64
N GLU A 209 9.49 1.33 -0.60
CA GLU A 209 10.46 0.28 -0.99
C GLU A 209 10.43 -0.91 -0.04
N VAL A 210 10.28 -0.67 1.27
CA VAL A 210 10.16 -1.76 2.25
C VAL A 210 8.86 -2.54 2.02
N ILE A 211 7.74 -1.84 1.83
CA ILE A 211 6.43 -2.44 1.60
C ILE A 211 6.43 -3.31 0.32
N ARG A 212 6.93 -2.79 -0.81
CA ARG A 212 6.99 -3.54 -2.08
C ARG A 212 7.88 -4.78 -2.02
N GLN A 213 8.81 -4.82 -1.08
CA GLN A 213 9.65 -5.99 -0.83
C GLN A 213 9.06 -6.95 0.22
N SER A 214 7.86 -6.71 0.76
CA SER A 214 7.24 -7.66 1.66
C SER A 214 6.64 -8.85 0.91
N LYS A 215 6.35 -9.94 1.65
CA LYS A 215 5.71 -11.16 1.10
C LYS A 215 4.38 -10.88 0.39
N ASP A 216 3.67 -9.82 0.81
CA ASP A 216 2.38 -9.43 0.26
C ASP A 216 2.50 -8.89 -1.16
N PHE A 217 3.67 -8.36 -1.54
CA PHE A 217 3.91 -7.73 -2.85
C PHE A 217 4.84 -8.54 -3.74
N ARG A 218 5.79 -9.31 -3.17
CA ARG A 218 6.73 -10.15 -3.96
C ARG A 218 6.03 -11.21 -4.81
N ASN A 219 4.94 -11.80 -4.30
CA ASN A 219 4.25 -12.91 -4.97
C ASN A 219 2.96 -12.48 -5.68
N MET A 220 2.82 -11.19 -6.01
CA MET A 220 1.65 -10.72 -6.75
C MET A 220 1.56 -11.39 -8.11
N ARG A 221 0.34 -11.82 -8.43
CA ARG A 221 -0.02 -12.40 -9.72
C ARG A 221 -0.66 -11.31 -10.57
N TRP A 222 -0.02 -11.03 -11.69
CA TRP A 222 -0.41 -10.01 -12.65
C TRP A 222 -1.01 -10.70 -13.86
N VAL A 223 -2.23 -10.33 -14.23
CA VAL A 223 -2.82 -10.73 -15.50
C VAL A 223 -3.05 -9.49 -16.33
N ILE A 224 -2.36 -9.41 -17.46
CA ILE A 224 -2.49 -8.30 -18.39
C ILE A 224 -3.53 -8.68 -19.43
N LEU A 225 -4.63 -7.92 -19.45
CA LEU A 225 -5.68 -8.02 -20.45
C LEU A 225 -5.43 -6.99 -21.55
N SER A 226 -5.21 -7.45 -22.78
CA SER A 226 -5.05 -6.57 -23.93
C SER A 226 -6.15 -6.82 -24.96
N THR A 227 -7.00 -5.82 -25.19
CA THR A 227 -7.88 -5.86 -26.35
C THR A 227 -7.06 -5.70 -27.62
N HIS A 228 -7.35 -6.54 -28.61
CA HIS A 228 -6.63 -6.56 -29.86
C HIS A 228 -7.53 -6.34 -31.07
N THR A 229 -8.66 -5.65 -30.89
CA THR A 229 -9.58 -5.33 -31.97
C THR A 229 -9.08 -4.19 -32.86
N SER A 230 -9.38 -4.26 -34.15
CA SER A 230 -9.28 -3.12 -35.04
C SER A 230 -10.47 -2.22 -34.78
N ASP A 231 -10.31 -1.20 -33.94
CA ASP A 231 -11.12 -0.01 -34.18
C ASP A 231 -10.50 0.69 -35.39
N SER A 232 -11.09 0.37 -36.54
CA SER A 232 -10.58 0.53 -37.88
C SER A 232 -10.60 2.01 -38.31
N MET A 233 -9.65 2.78 -37.79
CA MET A 233 -8.99 3.92 -38.45
C MET A 233 -7.88 4.45 -37.55
N VAL A 234 -8.08 4.45 -36.23
CA VAL A 234 -7.19 5.11 -35.28
C VAL A 234 -6.05 4.21 -34.78
N LEU A 235 -6.27 2.90 -34.64
CA LEU A 235 -5.23 1.98 -34.13
C LEU A 235 -4.14 1.63 -35.16
N ASN A 236 -4.53 1.44 -36.43
CA ASN A 236 -3.60 1.07 -37.51
C ASN A 236 -2.92 2.26 -38.19
N ILE A 237 -3.60 3.41 -38.34
CA ILE A 237 -3.03 4.59 -39.02
C ILE A 237 -2.05 5.35 -38.10
N GLN A 238 -2.28 5.37 -36.78
CA GLN A 238 -1.45 6.12 -35.82
C GLN A 238 -0.39 5.28 -35.08
N ARG A 239 -0.10 4.05 -35.51
CA ARG A 239 0.83 3.11 -34.83
C ARG A 239 0.53 2.89 -33.33
N ARG A 240 -0.73 3.07 -32.89
CA ARG A 240 -1.11 2.93 -31.47
C ARG A 240 -0.88 1.50 -30.95
N TRP A 241 -1.00 0.50 -31.82
CA TRP A 241 -0.69 -0.87 -31.45
C TRP A 241 0.78 -1.07 -31.05
N ASP A 242 1.72 -0.39 -31.73
CA ASP A 242 3.13 -0.42 -31.33
C ASP A 242 3.35 0.23 -29.96
N PHE A 243 2.60 1.29 -29.64
CA PHE A 243 2.62 1.90 -28.31
C PHE A 243 2.09 0.93 -27.26
N VAL A 244 0.96 0.25 -27.50
CA VAL A 244 0.44 -0.77 -26.57
C VAL A 244 1.48 -1.87 -26.33
N ARG A 245 2.11 -2.39 -27.39
CA ARG A 245 3.18 -3.39 -27.26
C ARG A 245 4.38 -2.89 -26.47
N LYS A 246 4.84 -1.67 -26.74
CA LYS A 246 5.95 -1.05 -26.00
C LYS A 246 5.60 -0.80 -24.53
N SER A 247 4.37 -0.35 -24.25
CA SER A 247 3.88 -0.12 -22.88
C SER A 247 3.77 -1.41 -22.10
N VAL A 248 3.18 -2.48 -22.68
CA VAL A 248 3.09 -3.78 -22.02
C VAL A 248 4.47 -4.40 -21.81
N ARG A 249 5.37 -4.30 -22.79
CA ARG A 249 6.75 -4.72 -22.63
C ARG A 249 7.43 -3.95 -21.50
N ARG A 250 7.28 -2.62 -21.45
CA ARG A 250 7.88 -1.80 -20.39
C ARG A 250 7.37 -2.21 -19.01
N ALA A 251 6.05 -2.38 -18.88
CA ALA A 251 5.42 -2.79 -17.64
C ALA A 251 5.97 -4.14 -17.14
N ILE A 252 6.00 -5.15 -17.99
CA ILE A 252 6.45 -6.50 -17.60
C ILE A 252 7.95 -6.57 -17.33
N VAL A 253 8.76 -5.89 -18.15
CA VAL A 253 10.22 -6.01 -18.09
C VAL A 253 10.83 -5.12 -17.01
N TYR A 254 10.30 -3.91 -16.81
CA TYR A 254 10.93 -2.90 -15.95
C TYR A 254 10.10 -2.51 -14.73
N ASP A 255 8.76 -2.52 -14.82
CA ASP A 255 7.92 -2.00 -13.75
C ASP A 255 7.50 -3.10 -12.75
N LEU A 256 7.36 -4.35 -13.21
CA LEU A 256 7.06 -5.49 -12.34
C LEU A 256 8.26 -5.87 -11.45
N PRO A 257 8.05 -6.16 -10.15
CA PRO A 257 9.13 -6.57 -9.27
C PRO A 257 9.63 -7.98 -9.60
N ASP A 258 10.82 -8.30 -9.11
CA ASP A 258 11.41 -9.64 -9.26
C ASP A 258 10.58 -10.69 -8.50
N ASN A 259 10.49 -11.88 -9.07
CA ASN A 259 9.63 -12.99 -8.63
C ASN A 259 8.12 -12.73 -8.76
N ALA A 260 7.71 -11.60 -9.36
CA ALA A 260 6.32 -11.39 -9.75
C ALA A 260 5.89 -12.47 -10.74
N ARG A 261 4.64 -12.93 -10.65
CA ARG A 261 4.08 -13.84 -11.64
C ARG A 261 3.25 -13.06 -12.63
N ALA A 262 3.55 -13.15 -13.92
CA ALA A 262 2.77 -12.46 -14.94
C ALA A 262 2.26 -13.40 -16.02
N GLY A 263 1.00 -13.21 -16.43
CA GLY A 263 0.39 -13.85 -17.59
C GLY A 263 -0.25 -12.81 -18.49
N VAL A 264 -0.38 -13.12 -19.78
CA VAL A 264 -0.92 -12.18 -20.78
C VAL A 264 -2.03 -12.86 -21.55
N ILE A 265 -3.19 -12.21 -21.57
CA ILE A 265 -4.37 -12.66 -22.31
C ILE A 265 -4.74 -11.55 -23.28
N VAL A 266 -4.91 -11.94 -24.55
CA VAL A 266 -5.49 -11.06 -25.56
C VAL A 266 -6.94 -11.44 -25.79
N PHE A 267 -7.76 -10.46 -26.15
CA PHE A 267 -9.15 -10.74 -26.46
C PHE A 267 -9.67 -9.89 -27.63
N ASN A 268 -10.60 -10.49 -28.37
CA ASN A 268 -11.47 -9.87 -29.36
C ASN A 268 -12.89 -10.40 -29.11
N GLU A 269 -13.57 -11.02 -30.07
CA GLU A 269 -14.79 -11.83 -29.83
C GLU A 269 -14.57 -12.98 -28.84
N ARG A 270 -13.34 -13.51 -28.76
CA ARG A 270 -12.95 -14.55 -27.80
C ARG A 270 -11.68 -14.15 -27.05
N SER A 271 -11.45 -14.75 -25.89
CA SER A 271 -10.19 -14.62 -25.16
C SER A 271 -9.20 -15.70 -25.58
N LYS A 272 -7.92 -15.34 -25.64
CA LYS A 272 -6.81 -16.23 -25.92
C LYS A 272 -5.65 -15.90 -24.99
N GLU A 273 -5.16 -16.91 -24.30
CA GLU A 273 -3.90 -16.81 -23.57
C GLU A 273 -2.73 -16.77 -24.56
N VAL A 274 -1.89 -15.75 -24.45
CA VAL A 274 -0.65 -15.61 -25.25
C VAL A 274 0.60 -15.82 -24.42
N SER A 275 0.48 -15.75 -23.10
CA SER A 275 1.51 -16.15 -22.16
C SER A 275 0.89 -16.72 -20.89
N PRO A 276 1.30 -17.92 -20.45
CA PRO A 276 0.87 -18.48 -19.17
C PRO A 276 1.42 -17.65 -18.00
N LEU A 277 0.80 -17.83 -16.84
CA LEU A 277 1.20 -17.17 -15.60
C LEU A 277 2.55 -17.69 -15.13
N SER A 278 3.62 -16.96 -15.45
CA SER A 278 5.00 -17.38 -15.26
C SER A 278 5.71 -16.50 -14.24
N THR A 279 6.58 -17.08 -13.42
CA THR A 279 7.43 -16.32 -12.48
C THR A 279 8.51 -15.56 -13.25
N LEU A 280 8.61 -14.26 -13.01
CA LEU A 280 9.53 -13.36 -13.68
C LEU A 280 10.78 -13.13 -12.82
N GLU A 281 11.88 -13.75 -13.19
CA GLU A 281 13.18 -13.49 -12.59
C GLU A 281 13.80 -12.19 -13.14
N SER A 282 14.68 -11.57 -12.34
CA SER A 282 15.23 -10.21 -12.55
C SER A 282 15.78 -9.97 -13.96
N VAL A 283 16.55 -10.93 -14.48
CA VAL A 283 17.09 -10.91 -15.84
C VAL A 283 16.92 -12.30 -16.45
N SER A 284 15.82 -12.51 -17.17
CA SER A 284 15.53 -13.78 -17.83
C SER A 284 14.96 -13.57 -19.23
N ASP A 285 15.34 -14.46 -20.15
CA ASP A 285 14.72 -14.54 -21.49
C ASP A 285 13.21 -14.77 -21.40
N LEU A 286 12.75 -15.36 -20.30
CA LEU A 286 11.33 -15.56 -20.01
C LEU A 286 10.62 -14.22 -19.78
N ARG A 287 11.20 -13.31 -18.98
CA ARG A 287 10.64 -11.98 -18.73
C ARG A 287 10.51 -11.17 -20.02
N GLU A 288 11.53 -11.21 -20.87
CA GLU A 288 11.52 -10.56 -22.18
C GLU A 288 10.47 -11.16 -23.14
N ARG A 289 10.30 -12.49 -23.10
CA ARG A 289 9.30 -13.21 -23.90
C ARG A 289 7.88 -12.90 -23.47
N VAL A 290 7.62 -12.87 -22.16
CA VAL A 290 6.29 -12.51 -21.61
C VAL A 290 5.97 -11.06 -21.96
N GLY A 291 6.94 -10.14 -21.81
CA GLY A 291 6.83 -8.73 -22.22
C GLY A 291 6.53 -8.52 -23.70
N SER A 292 6.95 -9.46 -24.55
CA SER A 292 6.80 -9.39 -26.01
C SER A 292 5.73 -10.32 -26.57
N SER A 293 4.88 -10.90 -25.70
CA SER A 293 3.90 -11.93 -26.06
C SER A 293 2.71 -11.41 -26.87
N LEU A 294 2.50 -10.10 -26.91
CA LEU A 294 1.43 -9.49 -27.70
C LEU A 294 1.62 -9.71 -29.22
N PRO A 295 0.55 -10.03 -29.97
CA PRO A 295 0.63 -10.24 -31.42
C PRO A 295 1.17 -9.02 -32.17
N ARG A 296 1.80 -9.26 -33.33
CA ARG A 296 2.43 -8.17 -34.10
C ARG A 296 1.46 -7.13 -34.64
N ASN A 297 0.29 -7.55 -35.14
CA ASN A 297 -0.71 -6.70 -35.79
C ASN A 297 -2.07 -6.91 -35.14
N PRO A 298 -2.92 -5.87 -34.97
CA PRO A 298 -4.30 -5.99 -34.47
C PRO A 298 -5.15 -7.01 -35.23
N SER A 299 -6.09 -7.64 -34.53
CA SER A 299 -7.17 -8.46 -35.12
C SER A 299 -8.05 -7.59 -36.01
N SER A 300 -8.58 -8.15 -37.10
CA SER A 300 -9.53 -7.48 -38.00
C SER A 300 -10.97 -7.37 -37.45
N VAL A 301 -11.16 -7.75 -36.18
CA VAL A 301 -12.46 -7.79 -35.50
C VAL A 301 -12.76 -6.40 -34.96
N ARG A 302 -14.00 -5.93 -35.09
CA ARG A 302 -14.41 -4.59 -34.65
C ARG A 302 -14.42 -4.51 -33.12
N ALA A 303 -14.13 -3.34 -32.59
CA ALA A 303 -14.14 -3.10 -31.15
C ALA A 303 -15.51 -3.39 -30.50
N SER A 304 -16.61 -3.13 -31.21
CA SER A 304 -17.97 -3.43 -30.75
C SER A 304 -18.25 -4.92 -30.54
N GLN A 305 -17.43 -5.80 -31.11
CA GLN A 305 -17.55 -7.26 -30.97
C GLN A 305 -16.63 -7.80 -29.86
N ALA A 306 -15.89 -6.94 -29.15
CA ALA A 306 -14.98 -7.36 -28.09
C ALA A 306 -15.74 -7.94 -26.88
N CYS A 307 -15.44 -9.19 -26.52
CA CYS A 307 -15.99 -9.86 -25.35
C CYS A 307 -15.10 -9.63 -24.12
N ILE A 308 -15.28 -8.50 -23.44
CA ILE A 308 -14.58 -8.20 -22.17
C ILE A 308 -14.89 -9.29 -21.11
N ALA A 309 -16.12 -9.77 -21.06
CA ALA A 309 -16.51 -10.84 -20.14
C ALA A 309 -15.71 -12.15 -20.38
N CYS A 310 -15.38 -12.47 -21.64
CA CYS A 310 -14.55 -13.62 -21.98
C CYS A 310 -13.11 -13.44 -21.48
N ALA A 311 -12.58 -12.22 -21.57
CA ALA A 311 -11.27 -11.87 -21.07
C ALA A 311 -11.20 -11.99 -19.55
N LEU A 312 -12.20 -11.46 -18.83
CA LEU A 312 -12.29 -11.54 -17.37
C LEU A 312 -12.43 -12.98 -16.88
N ARG A 313 -13.24 -13.82 -17.54
CA ARG A 313 -13.34 -15.25 -17.21
C ARG A 313 -12.02 -15.99 -17.43
N ALA A 314 -11.34 -15.74 -18.55
CA ALA A 314 -10.05 -16.35 -18.82
C ALA A 314 -8.98 -15.88 -17.81
N ALA A 315 -9.00 -14.61 -17.40
CA ALA A 315 -8.11 -14.10 -16.36
C ALA A 315 -8.37 -14.76 -15.00
N ALA A 316 -9.63 -14.93 -14.62
CA ALA A 316 -10.00 -15.63 -13.39
C ALA A 316 -9.51 -17.09 -13.41
N GLU A 317 -9.68 -17.79 -14.53
CA GLU A 317 -9.23 -19.18 -14.66
C GLU A 317 -7.70 -19.29 -14.65
N LEU A 318 -6.98 -18.36 -15.29
CA LEU A 318 -5.52 -18.30 -15.27
C LEU A 318 -4.98 -18.06 -13.84
N LEU A 319 -5.66 -17.23 -13.05
CA LEU A 319 -5.31 -16.99 -11.65
C LEU A 319 -5.59 -18.20 -10.76
N ARG A 320 -6.66 -18.96 -11.05
CA ARG A 320 -7.07 -20.17 -10.32
C ARG A 320 -6.12 -21.34 -10.59
N THR A 321 -5.90 -21.67 -11.85
CA THR A 321 -5.05 -22.80 -12.30
C THR A 321 -3.57 -22.58 -11.99
N GLY A 322 -3.08 -21.35 -12.14
CA GLY A 322 -1.74 -21.00 -11.66
C GLY A 322 -1.62 -21.05 -10.13
N GLY A 323 -2.72 -21.20 -9.38
CA GLY A 323 -2.72 -21.22 -7.93
C GLY A 323 -2.28 -22.51 -7.27
N GLU A 324 -2.37 -23.62 -7.99
CA GLU A 324 -2.22 -24.97 -7.44
C GLU A 324 -0.79 -25.52 -7.59
N SER A 325 0.12 -24.75 -8.18
CA SER A 325 1.55 -25.07 -8.31
C SER A 325 2.39 -24.21 -7.37
N SER A 326 2.17 -24.34 -6.06
CA SER A 326 3.07 -23.86 -4.99
C SER A 326 2.79 -24.62 -3.70
#